data_AF-A0A936IT05-F1
#
_entry.id   AF-A0A936IT05-F1
#
_cell.length_a   1.000
_cell.length_b   1.000
_cell.length_c   1.000
_cell.angle_alpha   90.00
_cell.angle_beta   90.00
_cell.angle_gamma   90.00
#
_symmetry.space_group_name_H-M   'P 1'
#
loop_
_entity.id
_entity.type
_entity.pdbx_description
1 polymer ?
#
loop_
_entity_poly.entity_id
_entity_poly.type
_entity_poly.pdbx_seq_one_letter_code
_entity_poly.pdbx_strand_id
1 'polypeptide(L)'
;MVEAHIHLPREPVFHHRALSGSETGQLVREIEALLDAHRSRRLLQIASLPLWLDAAKRLRERRGAALVYDCHDVLHGFRVIAPELIEAEDEMFRASDLVVFSSRHLLESNVTRLPWLAEKSVLVRNAVDESWLRDPEAALPPASGQVVVGYVGALDFWFDTEAIELAARRHPEWRFELVGRVEHEADPAAGTLPECQLRGEIPHEHLHRHRRATGSR
;
A
#
# COMPACT_ATOMS: atom_id res chain seq x y z
N MET A 1 11.73 17.19 -9.23
CA MET A 1 11.49 16.24 -8.13
C MET A 1 12.81 16.03 -7.43
N VAL A 2 12.86 16.22 -6.11
CA VAL A 2 14.05 15.94 -5.30
C VAL A 2 13.71 14.76 -4.41
N GLU A 3 14.56 13.74 -4.44
CA GLU A 3 14.48 12.61 -3.53
C GLU A 3 15.60 12.76 -2.49
N ALA A 4 15.25 12.64 -1.21
CA ALA A 4 16.19 12.79 -0.10
C ALA A 4 16.24 11.50 0.71
N HIS A 5 17.44 10.95 0.90
CA HIS A 5 17.67 9.75 1.68
C HIS A 5 18.29 10.17 3.02
N ILE A 6 17.50 10.06 4.10
CA ILE A 6 17.89 10.49 5.43
C ILE A 6 18.32 9.26 6.23
N HIS A 7 19.60 9.16 6.56
CA HIS A 7 20.16 8.00 7.24
C HIS A 7 19.92 8.06 8.75
N LEU A 8 18.98 7.25 9.24
CA LEU A 8 18.71 7.11 10.67
C LEU A 8 19.70 6.14 11.34
N PRO A 9 19.99 6.30 12.65
CA PRO A 9 20.90 5.41 13.39
C PRO A 9 20.51 3.93 13.39
N ARG A 10 19.22 3.65 13.21
CA ARG A 10 18.68 2.31 12.99
C ARG A 10 17.83 2.37 11.73
N GLU A 11 17.96 1.37 10.88
CA GLU A 11 17.11 1.24 9.70
C GLU A 11 15.64 1.15 10.15
N PRO A 12 14.76 2.06 9.69
CA PRO A 12 13.36 2.01 10.05
C PRO A 12 12.72 0.84 9.31
N VAL A 13 12.45 -0.25 10.01
CA VAL A 13 11.43 -1.20 9.55
C VAL A 13 10.09 -0.53 9.82
N PHE A 14 9.54 0.12 8.80
CA PHE A 14 8.49 1.15 8.91
C PHE A 14 7.21 0.70 9.64
N HIS A 15 7.00 -0.61 9.80
CA HIS A 15 5.87 -1.22 10.47
C HIS A 15 6.18 -1.73 11.89
N HIS A 16 7.44 -1.82 12.32
CA HIS A 16 7.81 -2.51 13.58
C HIS A 16 7.82 -1.63 14.84
N ARG A 17 7.96 -0.32 14.70
CA ARG A 17 8.00 0.61 15.84
C ARG A 17 7.86 2.06 15.41
N ALA A 18 7.55 2.93 16.36
CA ALA A 18 7.71 4.37 16.19
C ALA A 18 9.19 4.80 16.11
N LEU A 19 9.43 5.99 15.52
CA LEU A 19 10.72 6.66 15.59
C LEU A 19 10.98 7.15 17.01
N SER A 20 12.21 6.99 17.48
CA SER A 20 12.64 7.62 18.73
C SER A 20 12.75 9.13 18.60
N GLY A 21 12.70 9.86 19.72
CA GLY A 21 12.78 11.33 19.69
C GLY A 21 14.07 11.88 19.05
N SER A 22 15.18 11.15 19.10
CA SER A 22 16.44 11.49 18.43
C SER A 22 16.39 11.26 16.92
N GLU A 23 15.84 10.13 16.48
CA GLU A 23 15.58 9.81 15.06
C GLU A 23 14.66 10.85 14.43
N THR A 24 13.53 11.14 15.08
CA THR A 24 12.60 12.21 14.67
C THR A 24 13.31 13.57 14.62
N GLY A 25 14.16 13.87 15.61
CA GLY A 25 14.92 15.12 15.64
C GLY A 25 15.89 15.25 14.46
N GLN A 26 16.55 14.16 14.08
CA GLN A 26 17.43 14.13 12.91
C GLN A 26 16.65 14.32 11.62
N LEU A 27 15.57 13.56 11.43
CA LEU A 27 14.69 13.66 10.27
C LEU A 27 14.21 15.09 10.03
N VAL A 28 13.69 15.74 11.08
CA VAL A 28 13.20 17.12 10.98
C VAL A 28 14.33 18.09 10.62
N ARG A 29 15.52 17.95 11.21
CA ARG A 29 16.67 18.83 10.89
C ARG A 29 17.11 18.69 9.43
N GLU A 30 17.14 17.48 8.90
CA GLU A 30 17.55 17.23 7.52
C GLU A 30 16.51 17.75 6.51
N ILE A 31 15.22 17.56 6.80
CA ILE A 31 14.13 18.17 6.01
C ILE A 31 14.24 19.69 6.04
N GLU A 32 14.48 20.30 7.20
CA GLU A 32 14.62 21.74 7.30
C GLU A 32 15.83 22.29 6.55
N ALA A 33 16.98 21.61 6.61
CA ALA A 33 18.16 21.97 5.85
C ALA A 33 17.88 21.92 4.34
N LEU A 34 17.12 20.92 3.88
CA LEU A 34 16.69 20.82 2.49
C LEU A 34 15.79 22.00 2.10
N LEU A 35 14.82 22.35 2.95
CA LEU A 35 13.91 23.48 2.70
C LEU A 35 14.67 24.81 2.65
N ASP A 36 15.62 25.02 3.57
CA ASP A 36 16.43 26.24 3.64
C ASP A 36 17.34 26.36 2.41
N ALA A 37 17.98 25.26 1.99
CA ALA A 37 18.81 25.21 0.79
C ALA A 37 18.02 25.60 -0.49
N HIS A 38 16.74 25.24 -0.55
CA HIS A 38 15.85 25.56 -1.67
C HIS A 38 15.05 26.86 -1.48
N ARG A 39 15.25 27.57 -0.36
CA ARG A 39 14.50 28.79 0.01
C ARG A 39 12.98 28.58 0.00
N SER A 40 12.53 27.38 0.33
CA SER A 40 11.12 27.00 0.38
C SER A 40 10.46 27.60 1.61
N ARG A 41 9.45 28.45 1.41
CA ARG A 41 8.74 29.16 2.51
C ARG A 41 7.46 28.48 2.97
N ARG A 42 6.97 27.49 2.22
CA ARG A 42 5.74 26.75 2.52
C ARG A 42 6.04 25.27 2.39
N LEU A 43 5.44 24.48 3.29
CA LEU A 43 5.54 23.03 3.31
C LEU A 43 4.14 22.45 3.46
N LEU A 44 3.82 21.52 2.57
CA LEU A 44 2.69 20.59 2.72
C LEU A 44 3.29 19.21 2.95
N GLN A 45 2.80 18.53 3.98
CA GLN A 45 3.23 17.18 4.34
C GLN A 45 2.13 16.22 3.91
N ILE A 46 2.51 15.16 3.18
CA ILE A 46 1.64 14.02 2.90
C ILE A 46 2.29 12.83 3.56
N ALA A 47 1.63 12.25 4.55
CA ALA A 47 2.14 11.13 5.31
C ALA A 47 1.18 9.95 5.16
N SER A 48 1.74 8.76 4.92
CA SER A 48 0.95 7.54 4.67
C SER A 48 1.02 6.55 5.84
N LEU A 49 1.79 6.84 6.90
CA LEU A 49 1.88 6.00 8.10
C LEU A 49 1.97 6.85 9.37
N PRO A 50 1.35 6.42 10.49
CA PRO A 50 1.47 7.09 11.80
C PRO A 50 2.90 7.17 12.33
N LEU A 51 3.83 6.38 11.80
CA LEU A 51 5.26 6.48 12.06
C LEU A 51 5.79 7.93 11.95
N TRP A 52 5.24 8.70 11.02
CA TRP A 52 5.68 10.07 10.73
C TRP A 52 5.04 11.13 11.63
N LEU A 53 4.12 10.75 12.52
CA LEU A 53 3.31 11.66 13.33
C LEU A 53 4.15 12.69 14.08
N ASP A 54 5.17 12.24 14.83
CA ASP A 54 5.99 13.14 15.64
C ASP A 54 6.81 14.12 14.79
N ALA A 55 7.32 13.65 13.65
CA ALA A 55 8.04 14.51 12.70
C ALA A 55 7.10 15.55 12.11
N ALA A 56 5.89 15.13 11.74
CA ALA A 56 4.88 15.99 11.16
C ALA A 56 4.41 17.08 12.11
N LYS A 57 4.21 16.75 13.40
CA LYS A 57 3.88 17.71 14.47
C LYS A 57 5.01 18.73 14.66
N ARG A 58 6.27 18.28 14.74
CA ARG A 58 7.43 19.18 14.87
C ARG A 58 7.60 20.10 13.67
N LEU A 59 7.40 19.60 12.45
CA LEU A 59 7.46 20.43 11.24
C LEU A 59 6.30 21.44 11.18
N ARG A 60 5.10 21.06 11.63
CA ARG A 60 4.01 22.03 11.79
C ARG A 60 4.38 23.13 12.79
N GLU A 61 4.84 22.77 13.97
CA GLU A 61 5.22 23.74 15.02
C GLU A 61 6.31 24.70 14.55
N ARG A 62 7.32 24.19 13.82
CA ARG A 62 8.51 24.97 13.46
C ARG A 62 8.41 25.70 12.13
N ARG A 63 7.58 25.22 11.20
CA ARG A 63 7.46 25.74 9.83
C ARG A 63 6.03 26.11 9.42
N GLY A 64 5.04 25.95 10.31
CA GLY A 64 3.62 26.15 9.97
C GLY A 64 3.13 25.18 8.89
N ALA A 65 3.76 24.01 8.79
CA ALA A 65 3.48 23.03 7.74
C ALA A 65 2.09 22.40 7.90
N ALA A 66 1.32 22.42 6.81
CA ALA A 66 0.06 21.70 6.74
C ALA A 66 0.31 20.19 6.62
N LEU A 67 -0.61 19.38 7.15
CA LEU A 67 -0.52 17.92 7.18
C LEU A 67 -1.74 17.28 6.54
N VAL A 68 -1.48 16.43 5.54
CA VAL A 68 -2.44 15.52 4.94
C VAL A 68 -2.06 14.10 5.36
N TYR A 69 -3.01 13.38 5.95
CA TYR A 69 -2.85 11.94 6.17
C TYR A 69 -3.50 11.17 5.03
N ASP A 70 -2.72 10.32 4.37
CA ASP A 70 -3.15 9.42 3.30
C ASP A 70 -3.48 8.04 3.89
N CYS A 71 -4.72 7.89 4.37
CA CYS A 71 -5.25 6.67 4.95
C CYS A 71 -5.68 5.71 3.83
N HIS A 72 -4.73 4.88 3.41
CA HIS A 72 -4.90 3.99 2.28
C HIS A 72 -5.25 2.55 2.68
N ASP A 73 -5.13 2.22 3.96
CA ASP A 73 -5.19 0.86 4.48
C ASP A 73 -5.86 0.78 5.87
N VAL A 74 -6.32 -0.43 6.22
CA VAL A 74 -6.81 -0.74 7.57
C VAL A 74 -5.63 -1.22 8.42
N LEU A 75 -4.95 -0.30 9.13
CA LEU A 75 -3.69 -0.63 9.83
C LEU A 75 -3.83 -1.82 10.81
N HIS A 76 -4.93 -1.88 11.56
CA HIS A 76 -5.18 -2.99 12.50
C HIS A 76 -5.48 -4.33 11.83
N GLY A 77 -5.68 -4.36 10.51
CA GLY A 77 -5.84 -5.59 9.73
C GLY A 77 -4.53 -6.31 9.44
N PHE A 78 -3.39 -5.63 9.62
CA PHE A 78 -2.07 -6.20 9.38
C PHE A 78 -1.44 -6.75 10.67
N ARG A 79 -0.96 -8.00 10.63
CA ARG A 79 -0.30 -8.65 11.77
C ARG A 79 1.06 -8.06 12.11
N VAL A 80 1.73 -7.48 11.11
CA VAL A 80 3.11 -7.00 11.20
C VAL A 80 3.24 -5.55 11.68
N ILE A 81 2.13 -4.83 11.78
CA ILE A 81 2.12 -3.44 12.23
C ILE A 81 2.17 -3.41 13.76
N ALA A 82 3.14 -2.67 14.30
CA ALA A 82 3.31 -2.53 15.75
C ALA A 82 2.08 -1.86 16.40
N PRO A 83 1.65 -2.35 17.58
CA PRO A 83 0.48 -1.80 18.27
C PRO A 83 0.54 -0.29 18.48
N GLU A 84 1.71 0.25 18.82
CA GLU A 84 1.94 1.68 18.99
C GLU A 84 1.65 2.52 17.74
N LEU A 85 1.82 1.97 16.53
CA LEU A 85 1.50 2.65 15.28
C LEU A 85 -0.01 2.63 15.01
N ILE A 86 -0.68 1.53 15.35
CA ILE A 86 -2.15 1.42 15.27
C ILE A 86 -2.79 2.43 16.25
N GLU A 87 -2.28 2.48 17.48
CA GLU A 87 -2.76 3.41 18.51
C GLU A 87 -2.51 4.88 18.14
N ALA A 88 -1.40 5.16 17.44
CA ALA A 88 -1.07 6.50 16.99
C ALA A 88 -1.96 7.01 15.83
N GLU A 89 -2.72 6.15 15.16
CA GLU A 89 -3.54 6.54 14.01
C GLU A 89 -4.62 7.56 14.37
N ASP A 90 -5.27 7.40 15.53
CA ASP A 90 -6.27 8.36 16.00
C ASP A 90 -5.68 9.75 16.24
N GLU A 91 -4.44 9.81 16.73
CA GLU A 91 -3.74 11.08 16.88
C GLU A 91 -3.27 11.63 15.52
N MET A 92 -2.93 10.77 14.56
CA MET A 92 -2.67 11.18 13.18
C MET A 92 -3.89 11.80 12.52
N PHE A 93 -5.08 11.23 12.72
CA PHE A 93 -6.34 11.83 12.30
C PHE A 93 -6.56 13.18 12.96
N ARG A 94 -6.31 13.33 14.26
CA ARG A 94 -6.48 14.62 14.97
C ARG A 94 -5.50 15.68 14.48
N ALA A 95 -4.23 15.31 14.33
CA ALA A 95 -3.17 16.20 13.91
C ALA A 95 -3.34 16.67 12.46
N SER A 96 -3.95 15.90 11.57
CA SER A 96 -4.05 16.25 10.16
C SER A 96 -5.04 17.38 9.89
N ASP A 97 -4.70 18.25 8.93
CA ASP A 97 -5.61 19.28 8.39
C ASP A 97 -6.62 18.68 7.40
N LEU A 98 -6.20 17.63 6.69
CA LEU A 98 -7.02 16.86 5.76
C LEU A 98 -6.67 15.38 5.86
N VAL A 99 -7.67 14.52 5.73
CA VAL A 99 -7.50 13.07 5.64
C VAL A 99 -8.01 12.60 4.29
N VAL A 100 -7.15 11.93 3.54
CA VAL A 100 -7.48 11.30 2.27
C VAL A 100 -7.71 9.83 2.53
N PHE A 101 -8.82 9.31 2.03
CA PHE A 101 -9.13 7.89 2.09
C PHE A 101 -9.08 7.28 0.69
N SER A 102 -8.42 6.13 0.56
CA SER A 102 -8.32 5.40 -0.72
C SER A 102 -9.62 4.70 -1.12
N SER A 103 -10.50 4.41 -0.15
CA SER A 103 -11.74 3.67 -0.38
C SER A 103 -12.91 4.23 0.42
N ARG A 104 -14.12 4.01 -0.12
CA ARG A 104 -15.38 4.37 0.55
C ARG A 104 -15.52 3.65 1.89
N HIS A 105 -15.13 2.38 1.95
CA HIS A 105 -15.19 1.58 3.16
C HIS A 105 -14.32 2.16 4.27
N LEU A 106 -13.07 2.56 3.95
CA LEU A 106 -12.17 3.20 4.92
C LEU A 106 -12.72 4.52 5.45
N LEU A 107 -13.27 5.36 4.56
CA LEU A 107 -13.90 6.62 4.93
C LEU A 107 -15.10 6.38 5.86
N GLU A 108 -16.04 5.54 5.44
CA GLU A 108 -17.29 5.32 6.16
C GLU A 108 -17.06 4.63 7.52
N SER A 109 -16.15 3.65 7.59
CA SER A 109 -15.83 2.97 8.85
C SER A 109 -15.16 3.91 9.86
N ASN A 110 -14.20 4.73 9.42
CA ASN A 110 -13.52 5.68 10.31
C ASN A 110 -14.42 6.84 10.71
N VAL A 111 -15.27 7.37 9.82
CA VAL A 111 -16.25 8.42 10.18
C VAL A 111 -17.32 7.88 11.13
N THR A 112 -17.76 6.63 10.96
CA THR A 112 -18.68 5.99 11.91
C THR A 112 -18.07 5.90 13.30
N ARG A 113 -16.78 5.56 13.38
CA ARG A 113 -16.01 5.46 14.63
C ARG A 113 -15.68 6.84 15.22
N LEU A 114 -15.38 7.82 14.38
CA LEU A 114 -14.95 9.17 14.73
C LEU A 114 -15.75 10.21 13.91
N PRO A 115 -16.98 10.57 14.31
CA PRO A 115 -17.86 11.44 13.50
C PRO A 115 -17.27 12.79 13.10
N TRP A 116 -16.42 13.40 13.94
CA TRP A 116 -15.73 14.66 13.66
C TRP A 116 -14.77 14.59 12.46
N LEU A 117 -14.36 13.39 12.06
CA LEU A 117 -13.44 13.19 10.94
C LEU A 117 -14.07 13.60 9.61
N ALA A 118 -15.41 13.52 9.50
CA ALA A 118 -16.16 13.87 8.29
C ALA A 118 -15.87 15.28 7.78
N GLU A 119 -15.64 16.24 8.69
CA GLU A 119 -15.41 17.66 8.35
C GLU A 119 -14.10 17.90 7.60
N LYS A 120 -13.15 16.96 7.70
CA LYS A 120 -11.81 17.09 7.10
C LYS A 120 -11.39 15.86 6.33
N SER A 121 -12.35 15.13 5.76
CA SER A 121 -12.10 13.91 5.02
C SER A 121 -12.51 14.02 3.56
N VAL A 122 -11.71 13.41 2.67
CA VAL A 122 -12.02 13.29 1.24
C VAL A 122 -11.73 11.88 0.74
N LEU A 123 -12.56 11.40 -0.19
CA LEU A 123 -12.34 10.14 -0.90
C LEU A 123 -11.54 10.41 -2.16
N VAL A 124 -10.32 9.86 -2.25
CA VAL A 124 -9.51 9.87 -3.48
C VAL A 124 -9.13 8.43 -3.77
N ARG A 125 -9.76 7.83 -4.79
CA ARG A 125 -9.49 6.43 -5.14
C ARG A 125 -8.12 6.29 -5.79
N ASN A 126 -7.44 5.20 -5.47
CA ASN A 126 -6.23 4.79 -6.19
C ASN A 126 -6.52 4.71 -7.69
N ALA A 127 -5.57 5.18 -8.48
CA ALA A 127 -5.62 5.14 -9.93
C ALA A 127 -4.61 4.11 -10.46
N VAL A 128 -4.78 3.76 -11.73
CA VAL A 128 -3.79 2.99 -12.50
C VAL A 128 -3.15 3.92 -13.52
N ASP A 129 -1.89 3.65 -13.86
CA ASP A 129 -1.25 4.31 -14.99
C ASP A 129 -2.02 4.00 -16.28
N GLU A 130 -2.34 5.04 -17.06
CA GLU A 130 -3.15 4.91 -18.28
C GLU A 130 -2.51 3.97 -19.32
N SER A 131 -1.18 3.84 -19.35
CA SER A 131 -0.48 2.92 -20.23
C SER A 131 -0.97 1.48 -20.10
N TRP A 132 -1.43 1.07 -18.92
CA TRP A 132 -1.99 -0.26 -18.67
C TRP A 132 -3.35 -0.49 -19.31
N LEU A 133 -4.10 0.56 -19.62
CA LEU A 133 -5.38 0.46 -20.32
C LEU A 133 -5.21 0.43 -21.84
N ARG A 134 -4.03 0.82 -22.34
CA ARG A 134 -3.73 0.99 -23.76
C ARG A 134 -2.89 -0.15 -24.34
N ASP A 135 -2.60 -1.19 -23.57
CA ASP A 135 -1.85 -2.35 -24.03
C ASP A 135 -2.67 -3.18 -25.05
N PRO A 136 -2.28 -3.21 -26.34
CA PRO A 136 -3.00 -3.95 -27.37
C PRO A 136 -2.95 -5.48 -27.16
N GLU A 137 -1.91 -6.00 -26.51
CA GLU A 137 -1.76 -7.43 -26.28
C GLU A 137 -2.67 -7.93 -25.15
N ALA A 138 -2.96 -7.09 -24.16
CA ALA A 138 -3.89 -7.40 -23.07
C ALA A 138 -5.34 -7.58 -23.56
N ALA A 139 -5.70 -7.00 -24.72
CA ALA A 139 -7.02 -7.10 -25.34
C ALA A 139 -7.24 -8.37 -26.17
N LEU A 140 -6.19 -9.19 -26.38
CA LEU A 140 -6.32 -10.41 -27.17
C LEU A 140 -6.88 -11.56 -26.32
N PRO A 141 -7.99 -12.20 -26.75
CA PRO A 141 -8.49 -13.39 -26.08
C PRO A 141 -7.44 -14.52 -26.15
N PRO A 142 -7.37 -15.40 -25.14
CA PRO A 142 -6.40 -16.48 -25.12
C PRO A 142 -6.58 -17.38 -26.35
N ALA A 143 -5.49 -17.63 -27.08
CA ALA A 143 -5.46 -18.41 -28.32
C ALA A 143 -5.96 -19.85 -28.17
N SER A 144 -5.98 -20.41 -26.95
CA SER A 144 -6.24 -21.83 -26.68
C SER A 144 -7.64 -22.16 -26.16
N GLY A 145 -8.52 -21.17 -25.94
CA GLY A 145 -9.83 -21.42 -25.30
C GLY A 145 -9.75 -21.92 -23.84
N GLN A 146 -8.53 -22.08 -23.30
CA GLN A 146 -8.25 -22.47 -21.93
C GLN A 146 -8.50 -21.29 -21.00
N VAL A 147 -9.21 -21.52 -19.90
CA VAL A 147 -9.43 -20.51 -18.85
C VAL A 147 -8.14 -20.34 -18.06
N VAL A 148 -7.67 -19.09 -17.96
CA VAL A 148 -6.54 -18.72 -17.11
C VAL A 148 -7.07 -17.85 -15.97
N VAL A 149 -6.85 -18.30 -14.74
CA VAL A 149 -7.18 -17.56 -13.51
C VAL A 149 -5.88 -16.94 -12.98
N GLY A 150 -5.81 -15.62 -12.98
CA GLY A 150 -4.62 -14.87 -12.56
C GLY A 150 -4.77 -14.23 -11.18
N TYR A 151 -3.70 -14.27 -10.39
CA TYR A 151 -3.52 -13.47 -9.19
C TYR A 151 -2.22 -12.69 -9.29
N VAL A 152 -2.26 -11.40 -8.93
CA VAL A 152 -1.08 -10.53 -8.88
C VAL A 152 -1.08 -9.82 -7.54
N GLY A 153 -0.12 -10.14 -6.70
CA GLY A 153 0.00 -9.59 -5.35
C GLY A 153 0.88 -10.48 -4.46
N ALA A 154 1.23 -10.00 -3.27
CA ALA A 154 1.91 -10.83 -2.28
C ALA A 154 1.05 -12.06 -1.94
N LEU A 155 1.68 -13.21 -1.81
CA LEU A 155 1.07 -14.43 -1.28
C LEU A 155 1.47 -14.47 0.19
N ASP A 156 0.55 -14.07 1.06
CA ASP A 156 0.76 -13.97 2.51
C ASP A 156 -0.34 -14.74 3.26
N PHE A 157 -0.40 -14.66 4.59
CA PHE A 157 -1.35 -15.40 5.43
C PHE A 157 -2.83 -15.15 5.06
N TRP A 158 -3.13 -14.04 4.39
CA TRP A 158 -4.48 -13.68 3.95
C TRP A 158 -4.82 -14.18 2.55
N PHE A 159 -3.85 -14.74 1.82
CA PHE A 159 -4.09 -15.34 0.52
C PHE A 159 -4.76 -16.71 0.70
N ASP A 160 -5.98 -16.86 0.16
CA ASP A 160 -6.80 -18.06 0.33
C ASP A 160 -6.33 -19.20 -0.59
N THR A 161 -5.26 -19.87 -0.16
CA THR A 161 -4.64 -20.99 -0.89
C THR A 161 -5.60 -22.17 -1.02
N GLU A 162 -6.42 -22.43 -0.01
CA GLU A 162 -7.41 -23.50 -0.01
C GLU A 162 -8.46 -23.28 -1.11
N ALA A 163 -8.96 -22.05 -1.28
CA ALA A 163 -9.89 -21.73 -2.36
C ALA A 163 -9.27 -21.97 -3.74
N ILE A 164 -8.00 -21.61 -3.94
CA ILE A 164 -7.29 -21.86 -5.21
C ILE A 164 -7.15 -23.35 -5.46
N GLU A 165 -6.73 -24.13 -4.47
CA GLU A 165 -6.60 -25.57 -4.63
C GLU A 165 -7.93 -26.26 -4.92
N LEU A 166 -8.98 -25.84 -4.22
CA LEU A 166 -10.32 -26.39 -4.39
C LEU A 166 -10.85 -26.09 -5.80
N ALA A 167 -10.59 -24.88 -6.31
CA ALA A 167 -10.93 -24.50 -7.68
C ALA A 167 -10.13 -25.32 -8.70
N ALA A 168 -8.81 -25.46 -8.50
CA ALA A 168 -7.93 -26.25 -9.38
C ALA A 168 -8.34 -27.73 -9.46
N ARG A 169 -8.70 -28.33 -8.32
CA ARG A 169 -9.19 -29.72 -8.28
C ARG A 169 -10.56 -29.89 -8.96
N ARG A 170 -11.44 -28.89 -8.90
CA ARG A 170 -12.77 -28.93 -9.53
C ARG A 170 -12.74 -28.61 -11.03
N HIS A 171 -11.75 -27.83 -11.45
CA HIS A 171 -11.58 -27.38 -12.82
C HIS A 171 -10.16 -27.70 -13.32
N PRO A 172 -9.83 -28.98 -13.53
CA PRO A 172 -8.50 -29.39 -14.00
C PRO A 172 -8.18 -28.87 -15.41
N GLU A 173 -9.19 -28.39 -16.15
CA GLU A 173 -9.02 -27.73 -17.44
C GLU A 173 -8.56 -26.27 -17.33
N TRP A 174 -8.64 -25.66 -16.13
CA TRP A 174 -8.17 -24.29 -15.89
C TRP A 174 -6.68 -24.28 -15.58
N ARG A 175 -6.05 -23.13 -15.85
CA ARG A 175 -4.69 -22.83 -15.41
C ARG A 175 -4.71 -21.68 -14.43
N PHE A 176 -4.01 -21.82 -13.31
CA PHE A 176 -3.84 -20.77 -12.32
C PHE A 176 -2.45 -20.16 -12.48
N GLU A 177 -2.36 -18.84 -12.56
CA GLU A 177 -1.10 -18.09 -12.61
C GLU A 177 -1.01 -17.15 -11.41
N LEU A 178 -0.10 -17.45 -10.48
CA LEU A 178 0.10 -16.68 -9.26
C LEU A 178 1.39 -15.88 -9.39
N VAL A 179 1.29 -14.56 -9.42
CA VAL A 179 2.41 -13.62 -9.57
C VAL A 179 2.58 -12.83 -8.28
N GLY A 180 3.76 -12.93 -7.68
CA GLY A 180 4.12 -12.21 -6.47
C GLY A 180 5.02 -13.02 -5.55
N ARG A 181 5.51 -12.37 -4.51
CA ARG A 181 6.37 -12.98 -3.49
C ARG A 181 5.55 -13.88 -2.58
N VAL A 182 6.11 -15.04 -2.23
CA VAL A 182 5.61 -15.83 -1.11
C VAL A 182 6.22 -15.25 0.16
N GLU A 183 5.37 -14.68 1.01
CA GLU A 183 5.74 -14.16 2.31
C GLU A 183 5.85 -15.30 3.33
N HIS A 184 6.51 -15.04 4.45
CA HIS A 184 6.91 -16.05 5.43
C HIS A 184 5.76 -16.88 6.03
N GLU A 185 4.52 -16.39 5.95
CA GLU A 185 3.34 -17.02 6.56
C GLU A 185 2.38 -17.66 5.56
N ALA A 186 2.63 -17.60 4.25
CA ALA A 186 1.79 -18.26 3.26
C ALA A 186 2.10 -19.76 3.15
N ASP A 187 1.06 -20.59 3.09
CA ASP A 187 1.19 -22.01 2.73
C ASP A 187 1.37 -22.14 1.21
N PRO A 188 2.55 -22.54 0.70
CA PRO A 188 2.80 -22.65 -0.72
C PRO A 188 2.10 -23.86 -1.36
N ALA A 189 1.28 -24.64 -0.63
CA ALA A 189 0.61 -25.83 -1.12
C ALA A 189 -0.14 -25.61 -2.46
N ALA A 190 -0.76 -24.44 -2.64
CA ALA A 190 -1.37 -24.07 -3.93
C ALA A 190 -0.38 -24.10 -5.11
N GLY A 191 0.89 -23.73 -4.90
CA GLY A 191 1.95 -23.79 -5.92
C GLY A 191 2.50 -25.21 -6.19
N THR A 192 2.04 -26.21 -5.43
CA THR A 192 2.45 -27.62 -5.63
C THR A 192 1.55 -28.37 -6.61
N LEU A 193 0.40 -27.80 -6.98
CA LEU A 193 -0.52 -28.38 -7.96
C LEU A 193 -0.01 -28.16 -9.39
N PRO A 194 -0.04 -29.17 -10.28
CA PRO A 194 0.40 -29.04 -11.68
C PRO A 194 -0.30 -27.91 -12.46
N GLU A 195 -1.55 -27.62 -12.10
CA GLU A 195 -2.41 -26.62 -12.72
C GLU A 195 -2.09 -25.19 -12.24
N CYS A 196 -1.32 -25.06 -11.15
CA CYS A 196 -0.95 -23.80 -10.52
C CYS A 196 0.51 -23.44 -10.81
N GLN A 197 0.74 -22.31 -11.47
CA GLN A 197 2.06 -21.80 -11.77
C GLN A 197 2.38 -20.60 -10.88
N LEU A 198 3.29 -20.78 -9.93
CA LEU A 198 3.88 -19.70 -9.16
C LEU A 198 5.01 -19.05 -9.96
N ARG A 199 4.86 -17.76 -10.31
CA ARG A 199 5.83 -17.00 -11.11
C ARG A 199 6.87 -16.25 -10.28
N GLY A 200 6.62 -16.08 -8.99
CA GLY A 200 7.40 -15.17 -8.14
C GLY A 200 7.10 -13.70 -8.47
N GLU A 201 7.92 -12.79 -7.93
CA GLU A 201 7.82 -11.36 -8.23
C GLU A 201 8.21 -11.06 -9.68
N ILE A 202 7.41 -10.20 -10.31
CA ILE A 202 7.64 -9.69 -11.66
C ILE A 202 7.68 -8.16 -11.56
N PRO A 203 8.64 -7.48 -12.22
CA PRO A 203 8.67 -6.02 -12.25
C PRO A 203 7.33 -5.43 -12.69
N HIS A 204 6.92 -4.34 -12.04
CA HIS A 204 5.60 -3.73 -12.28
C HIS A 204 5.38 -3.40 -13.75
N GLU A 205 6.41 -2.89 -14.45
CA GLU A 205 6.33 -2.58 -15.87
C GLU A 205 6.12 -3.80 -16.77
N HIS A 206 6.31 -5.04 -16.29
CA HIS A 206 6.10 -6.27 -17.04
C HIS A 206 4.78 -6.97 -16.74
N LEU A 207 4.07 -6.56 -15.69
CA LEU A 207 2.83 -7.20 -15.26
C LEU A 207 1.71 -7.15 -16.31
N HIS A 208 1.72 -6.14 -17.21
CA HIS A 208 0.77 -6.05 -18.32
C HIS A 208 0.76 -7.31 -19.20
N ARG A 209 1.91 -7.96 -19.39
CA ARG A 209 2.06 -9.20 -20.18
C ARG A 209 1.38 -10.41 -19.56
N HIS A 210 1.11 -10.35 -18.25
CA HIS A 210 0.44 -11.39 -17.49
C HIS A 210 -1.07 -11.14 -17.37
N ARG A 211 -1.55 -9.99 -17.85
CA ARG A 211 -2.98 -9.72 -18.03
C ARG A 211 -3.38 -10.24 -19.39
N ARG A 212 -4.11 -11.35 -19.42
CA ARG A 212 -4.85 -11.77 -20.61
C ARG A 212 -6.32 -11.55 -20.32
N ALA A 213 -7.02 -10.85 -21.21
CA ALA A 213 -8.45 -10.65 -21.06
C ALA A 213 -9.15 -12.01 -20.90
N THR A 214 -9.85 -12.19 -19.78
CA THR A 214 -10.95 -13.15 -19.72
C THR A 214 -12.03 -12.57 -20.62
N GLY A 215 -12.26 -13.20 -21.77
CA GLY A 215 -13.34 -12.79 -22.66
C GLY A 215 -14.65 -12.83 -21.89
N SER A 216 -15.27 -11.67 -21.66
CA SER A 216 -16.65 -11.60 -21.21
C SER A 216 -17.51 -12.23 -22.31
N ARG A 217 -18.17 -13.35 -21.99
CA ARG A 217 -19.32 -13.81 -22.79
C ARG A 217 -20.54 -12.99 -22.44
#